data_AF-A0A7C4Y7Y1-F1
#
_entry.id   AF-A0A7C4Y7Y1-F1
#
_cell.length_a   1.000
_cell.length_b   1.000
_cell.length_c   1.000
_cell.angle_alpha   90.00
_cell.angle_beta   90.00
_cell.angle_gamma   90.00
#
_symmetry.space_group_name_H-M   'P 1'
#
loop_
_entity.id
_entity.type
_entity.pdbx_description
1 polymer ?
#
loop_
_entity_poly.entity_id
_entity_poly.type
_entity_poly.pdbx_seq_one_letter_code
_entity_poly.pdbx_strand_id
1 'polypeptide(L)'
;SRTVGATARLYLVISVLQIFIFNKLGIPFEATALVILVLILLYTFEGGVKTIIYTDTLQTTGMLVGLVACIIVIVKALGTDFGGALSMMSEKGYTQIFNWDVKAPSYIWKHIVGGMFIAIAMTGLDQEMMQKNISVKTLKDSQKNMMTFTTVLMIVNFLFLVLGGVLFLYANTNGISVPPDDLFPTIALSDAFSGTIGIIFIIALISALFPSVDGAITSLTSCFCIDILGLNKKEGTEKQKKNTRLKVHFTFALVFFIMVLIFKWINDKLIIDFILKFAGITYGPLLGLFAFGILTKRKLKESLIWAVCIIAPLLALSVDILSNPAWYEAKLHVKLGLQSISESVFNGYKIGNELILINGIFTFLGLWMISSKPSEKITRLQVV
;
A
#
# COMPACT_ATOMS: atom_id res chain seq x y z
N SER A 1 -8.98 -1.53 4.16
CA SER A 1 -7.64 -1.13 3.69
C SER A 1 -6.90 -2.28 3.02
N ARG A 2 -6.44 -3.29 3.78
CA ARG A 2 -5.56 -4.37 3.29
C ARG A 2 -6.07 -5.12 2.07
N THR A 3 -7.34 -5.54 2.06
CA THR A 3 -7.95 -6.20 0.90
C THR A 3 -7.75 -5.38 -0.37
N VAL A 4 -8.24 -4.14 -0.39
CA VAL A 4 -8.17 -3.24 -1.56
C VAL A 4 -6.72 -2.93 -1.95
N GLY A 5 -5.85 -2.59 -1.00
CA GLY A 5 -4.47 -2.22 -1.30
C GLY A 5 -3.61 -3.39 -1.80
N ALA A 6 -3.85 -4.61 -1.31
CA ALA A 6 -3.15 -5.80 -1.79
C ALA A 6 -3.73 -6.32 -3.12
N THR A 7 -5.06 -6.28 -3.30
CA THR A 7 -5.69 -6.68 -4.56
C THR A 7 -5.40 -5.72 -5.70
N ALA A 8 -5.26 -4.41 -5.43
CA ALA A 8 -4.83 -3.43 -6.44
C ALA A 8 -3.42 -3.74 -6.96
N ARG A 9 -2.48 -4.06 -6.06
CA ARG A 9 -1.11 -4.51 -6.43
C ARG A 9 -1.13 -5.84 -7.18
N LEU A 10 -1.96 -6.78 -6.73
CA LEU A 10 -2.17 -8.06 -7.42
C LEU A 10 -2.72 -7.86 -8.83
N TYR A 11 -3.72 -7.00 -8.99
CA TYR A 11 -4.29 -6.64 -10.29
C TYR A 11 -3.24 -6.05 -11.23
N LEU A 12 -2.39 -5.13 -10.76
CA LEU A 12 -1.30 -4.56 -11.56
C LEU A 12 -0.40 -5.66 -12.12
N VAL A 13 0.11 -6.53 -11.25
CA VAL A 13 1.03 -7.61 -11.64
C VAL A 13 0.37 -8.60 -12.60
N ILE A 14 -0.88 -9.01 -12.32
CA ILE A 14 -1.63 -9.89 -13.22
C ILE A 14 -1.83 -9.21 -14.57
N SER A 15 -2.16 -7.92 -14.61
CA SER A 15 -2.38 -7.18 -15.85
C SER A 15 -1.11 -7.11 -16.70
N VAL A 16 0.04 -6.89 -16.06
CA VAL A 16 1.34 -6.93 -16.74
C VAL A 16 1.62 -8.32 -17.31
N LEU A 17 1.49 -9.38 -16.52
CA LEU A 17 1.69 -10.74 -17.02
C LEU A 17 0.68 -11.09 -18.14
N GLN A 18 -0.56 -10.61 -18.01
CA GLN A 18 -1.61 -10.82 -18.99
C GLN A 18 -1.26 -10.17 -20.33
N ILE A 19 -0.97 -8.87 -20.32
CA ILE A 19 -0.77 -8.07 -21.54
C ILE A 19 0.42 -8.61 -22.33
N PHE A 20 1.53 -8.90 -21.65
CA PHE A 20 2.78 -9.17 -22.33
C PHE A 20 3.08 -10.65 -22.56
N ILE A 21 2.48 -11.57 -21.79
CA ILE A 21 2.74 -13.01 -21.88
C ILE A 21 1.47 -13.77 -22.23
N PHE A 22 0.47 -13.74 -21.37
CA PHE A 22 -0.67 -14.68 -21.45
C PHE A 22 -1.66 -14.35 -22.58
N ASN A 23 -1.78 -13.10 -22.99
CA ASN A 23 -2.55 -12.71 -24.18
C ASN A 23 -2.01 -13.38 -25.46
N LYS A 24 -0.67 -13.48 -25.60
CA LYS A 24 -0.04 -14.16 -26.75
C LYS A 24 -0.32 -15.67 -26.74
N LEU A 25 -0.59 -16.24 -25.56
CA LEU A 25 -0.94 -17.64 -25.35
C LEU A 25 -2.45 -17.91 -25.41
N GLY A 26 -3.29 -16.88 -25.61
CA GLY A 26 -4.75 -17.01 -25.67
C GLY A 26 -5.43 -17.35 -24.34
N ILE A 27 -4.75 -17.16 -23.20
CA ILE A 27 -5.29 -17.47 -21.87
C ILE A 27 -6.14 -16.27 -21.39
N PRO A 28 -7.39 -16.48 -20.93
CA PRO A 28 -8.21 -15.39 -20.41
C PRO A 28 -7.69 -14.89 -19.07
N PHE A 29 -7.83 -13.58 -18.81
CA PHE A 29 -7.37 -12.93 -17.58
C PHE A 29 -7.91 -13.59 -16.31
N GLU A 30 -9.18 -14.03 -16.32
CA GLU A 30 -9.86 -14.70 -15.22
C GLU A 30 -9.12 -15.99 -14.82
N ALA A 31 -8.63 -16.75 -15.81
CA ALA A 31 -7.84 -17.94 -15.57
C ALA A 31 -6.46 -17.59 -15.00
N THR A 32 -5.79 -16.58 -15.56
CA THR A 32 -4.50 -16.08 -15.04
C THR A 32 -4.61 -15.65 -13.58
N ALA A 33 -5.62 -14.86 -13.25
CA ALA A 33 -5.87 -14.38 -11.90
C ALA A 33 -6.16 -15.54 -10.92
N LEU A 34 -6.97 -16.52 -11.35
CA LEU A 34 -7.29 -17.69 -10.55
C LEU A 34 -6.05 -18.54 -10.28
N VAL A 35 -5.25 -18.82 -11.31
CA VAL A 35 -4.02 -19.62 -11.19
C VAL A 35 -3.03 -18.96 -10.24
N ILE A 36 -2.76 -17.66 -10.42
CA ILE A 36 -1.84 -16.92 -9.54
C ILE A 36 -2.33 -16.93 -8.09
N LEU A 37 -3.62 -16.72 -7.87
CA LEU A 37 -4.18 -16.77 -6.52
C LEU A 37 -4.07 -18.18 -5.91
N VAL A 38 -4.34 -19.24 -6.68
CA VAL A 38 -4.17 -20.62 -6.22
C VAL A 38 -2.72 -20.90 -5.87
N LEU A 39 -1.75 -20.45 -6.67
CA LEU A 39 -0.32 -20.59 -6.37
C LEU A 39 0.05 -19.88 -5.06
N ILE A 40 -0.45 -18.67 -4.84
CA ILE A 40 -0.23 -17.93 -3.59
C ILE A 40 -0.80 -18.73 -2.41
N LEU A 41 -2.04 -19.25 -2.53
CA LEU A 41 -2.65 -20.04 -1.46
C LEU A 41 -1.87 -21.31 -1.14
N LEU A 42 -1.54 -22.11 -2.16
CA LEU A 42 -0.80 -23.37 -1.99
C LEU A 42 0.51 -23.14 -1.26
N TYR A 43 1.17 -22.02 -1.56
CA TYR A 43 2.39 -21.61 -0.93
C TYR A 43 2.20 -21.21 0.56
N THR A 44 1.09 -20.57 0.92
CA THR A 44 0.72 -20.24 2.31
C THR A 44 0.36 -21.48 3.15
N PHE A 45 -0.11 -22.56 2.53
CA PHE A 45 -0.63 -23.74 3.24
C PHE A 45 0.41 -24.52 4.05
N GLU A 46 1.68 -24.49 3.64
CA GLU A 46 2.74 -25.30 4.25
C GLU A 46 3.58 -24.54 5.30
N GLY A 47 3.38 -23.22 5.44
CA GLY A 47 4.28 -22.35 6.19
C GLY A 47 3.63 -21.55 7.30
N GLY A 48 3.99 -21.81 8.56
CA GLY A 48 3.76 -20.81 9.63
C GLY A 48 4.52 -19.51 9.37
N VAL A 49 4.34 -18.49 10.22
CA VAL A 49 4.99 -17.17 10.10
C VAL A 49 6.50 -17.25 9.84
N LYS A 50 7.18 -18.27 10.41
CA LYS A 50 8.61 -18.50 10.19
C LYS A 50 8.95 -18.82 8.72
N THR A 51 8.21 -19.71 8.07
CA THR A 51 8.44 -20.07 6.65
C THR A 51 8.17 -18.88 5.73
N ILE A 52 7.12 -18.12 6.03
CA ILE A 52 6.80 -16.87 5.31
C ILE A 52 8.00 -15.91 5.36
N ILE A 53 8.62 -15.72 6.53
CA ILE A 53 9.79 -14.83 6.66
C ILE A 53 10.97 -15.25 5.77
N TYR A 54 11.32 -16.55 5.72
CA TYR A 54 12.46 -17.01 4.90
C TYR A 54 12.24 -16.78 3.41
N THR A 55 11.00 -16.89 2.98
CA THR A 55 10.65 -16.86 1.56
C THR A 55 10.38 -15.46 1.07
N ASP A 56 9.76 -14.62 1.90
CA ASP A 56 9.77 -13.16 1.76
C ASP A 56 11.22 -12.65 1.60
N THR A 57 12.16 -13.19 2.40
CA THR A 57 13.58 -12.78 2.34
C THR A 57 14.21 -13.16 1.00
N LEU A 58 14.01 -14.40 0.53
CA LEU A 58 14.53 -14.86 -0.75
C LEU A 58 13.94 -14.05 -1.93
N GLN A 59 12.63 -13.85 -1.92
CA GLN A 59 11.91 -13.12 -2.96
C GLN A 59 12.29 -11.64 -3.00
N THR A 60 12.39 -10.99 -1.84
CA THR A 60 12.86 -9.60 -1.75
C THR A 60 14.29 -9.50 -2.27
N THR A 61 15.17 -10.43 -1.90
CA THR A 61 16.56 -10.44 -2.40
C THR A 61 16.60 -10.59 -3.92
N GLY A 62 15.82 -11.51 -4.49
CA GLY A 62 15.71 -11.69 -5.94
C GLY A 62 15.17 -10.46 -6.65
N MET A 63 14.13 -9.83 -6.09
CA MET A 63 13.57 -8.57 -6.60
C MET A 63 14.62 -7.45 -6.61
N LEU A 64 15.41 -7.30 -5.54
CA LEU A 64 16.44 -6.26 -5.44
C LEU A 64 17.59 -6.48 -6.41
N VAL A 65 18.04 -7.73 -6.57
CA VAL A 65 19.04 -8.08 -7.60
C VAL A 65 18.50 -7.77 -9.00
N GLY A 66 17.24 -8.12 -9.26
CA GLY A 66 16.58 -7.82 -10.53
C GLY A 66 16.46 -6.32 -10.80
N LEU A 67 16.09 -5.54 -9.79
CA LEU A 67 16.02 -4.08 -9.85
C LEU A 67 17.37 -3.46 -10.25
N VAL A 68 18.45 -3.83 -9.54
CA VAL A 68 19.80 -3.33 -9.83
C VAL A 68 20.25 -3.75 -11.23
N ALA A 69 20.01 -5.00 -11.62
CA ALA A 69 20.33 -5.48 -12.96
C ALA A 69 19.59 -4.68 -14.05
N CYS A 70 18.30 -4.40 -13.87
CA CYS A 70 17.51 -3.61 -14.81
C CYS A 70 18.07 -2.18 -14.96
N ILE A 71 18.41 -1.51 -13.85
CA ILE A 71 19.02 -0.17 -13.89
C ILE A 71 20.31 -0.21 -14.72
N ILE A 72 21.21 -1.16 -14.43
CA ILE A 72 22.50 -1.27 -15.12
C ILE A 72 22.30 -1.46 -16.63
N VAL A 73 21.40 -2.35 -17.03
CA VAL A 73 21.24 -2.65 -18.46
C VAL A 73 20.56 -1.51 -19.22
N ILE A 74 19.56 -0.85 -18.65
CA ILE A 74 18.90 0.28 -19.32
C ILE A 74 19.87 1.47 -19.43
N VAL A 75 20.67 1.75 -18.39
CA VAL A 75 21.72 2.78 -18.45
C VAL A 75 22.73 2.47 -19.56
N LYS A 76 23.18 1.21 -19.68
CA LYS A 76 24.05 0.80 -20.78
C LYS A 76 23.38 0.93 -22.16
N ALA A 77 22.09 0.64 -22.26
CA ALA A 77 21.34 0.79 -23.50
C ALA A 77 21.14 2.25 -23.92
N LEU A 78 21.18 3.19 -22.98
CA LEU A 78 21.28 4.62 -23.26
C LEU A 78 22.68 5.05 -23.75
N GLY A 79 23.66 4.15 -23.77
CA GLY A 79 25.03 4.44 -24.21
C GLY A 79 25.83 5.26 -23.19
N THR A 80 25.45 5.23 -21.91
CA THR A 80 26.06 6.03 -20.84
C THR A 80 26.38 5.19 -19.61
N ASP A 81 27.09 5.78 -18.64
CA ASP A 81 27.24 5.27 -17.28
C ASP A 81 26.21 5.91 -16.33
N PHE A 82 26.25 5.52 -15.04
CA PHE A 82 25.32 6.02 -14.03
C PHE A 82 25.43 7.55 -13.83
N GLY A 83 26.65 8.10 -13.89
CA GLY A 83 26.88 9.54 -13.76
C GLY A 83 26.28 10.33 -14.92
N GLY A 84 26.46 9.85 -16.15
CA GLY A 84 25.84 10.45 -17.33
C GLY A 84 24.32 10.31 -17.34
N ALA A 85 23.77 9.15 -16.91
CA ALA A 85 22.31 8.99 -16.77
C ALA A 85 21.72 9.98 -15.76
N LEU A 86 22.39 10.21 -14.63
CA LEU A 86 21.94 11.20 -13.63
C LEU A 86 21.98 12.63 -14.20
N SER A 87 23.01 12.95 -14.99
CA SER A 87 23.13 14.25 -15.66
C SER A 87 22.01 14.47 -16.68
N MET A 88 21.73 13.47 -17.52
CA MET A 88 20.60 13.51 -18.48
C MET A 88 19.25 13.65 -17.78
N MET A 89 19.03 12.95 -16.65
CA MET A 89 17.82 13.09 -15.84
C MET A 89 17.70 14.50 -15.28
N SER A 90 18.82 15.10 -14.85
CA SER A 90 18.86 16.45 -14.33
C SER A 90 18.54 17.49 -15.39
N GLU A 91 19.07 17.35 -16.61
CA GLU A 91 18.76 18.23 -17.74
C GLU A 91 17.28 18.20 -18.12
N LYS A 92 16.63 17.03 -17.99
CA LYS A 92 15.19 16.85 -18.21
C LYS A 92 14.33 17.25 -17.00
N GLY A 93 14.94 17.65 -15.89
CA GLY A 93 14.23 18.05 -14.67
C GLY A 93 13.66 16.90 -13.83
N TYR A 94 14.05 15.65 -14.11
CA TYR A 94 13.53 14.47 -13.39
C TYR A 94 14.12 14.31 -11.98
N THR A 95 15.18 15.05 -11.65
CA THR A 95 15.87 15.00 -10.35
C THR A 95 15.32 15.99 -9.32
N GLN A 96 14.20 16.66 -9.61
CA GLN A 96 13.58 17.59 -8.66
C GLN A 96 12.98 16.83 -7.47
N ILE A 97 13.60 17.00 -6.29
CA ILE A 97 13.18 16.35 -5.04
C ILE A 97 12.12 17.17 -4.30
N PHE A 98 12.20 18.49 -4.37
CA PHE A 98 11.37 19.40 -3.58
C PHE A 98 10.46 20.23 -4.46
N ASN A 99 9.15 20.12 -4.24
CA ASN A 99 8.17 21.03 -4.80
C ASN A 99 7.74 22.05 -3.73
N TRP A 100 7.92 23.33 -4.05
CA TRP A 100 7.62 24.47 -3.18
C TRP A 100 6.27 25.13 -3.45
N ASP A 101 5.49 24.63 -4.43
CA ASP A 101 4.14 25.11 -4.67
C ASP A 101 3.19 24.66 -3.56
N VAL A 102 2.79 25.61 -2.69
CA VAL A 102 1.88 25.39 -1.56
C VAL A 102 0.50 24.88 -2.01
N LYS A 103 0.06 25.25 -3.21
CA LYS A 103 -1.25 24.85 -3.74
C LYS A 103 -1.23 23.44 -4.29
N ALA A 104 -0.09 23.00 -4.83
CA ALA A 104 0.07 21.65 -5.35
C ALA A 104 -0.17 20.58 -4.26
N PRO A 105 -0.77 19.43 -4.60
CA PRO A 105 -0.86 18.30 -3.68
C PRO A 105 0.52 17.74 -3.36
N SER A 106 1.50 17.98 -4.24
CA SER A 106 2.88 17.55 -4.10
C SER A 106 3.79 18.52 -3.35
N TYR A 107 3.22 19.47 -2.61
CA TYR A 107 4.01 20.37 -1.77
C TYR A 107 4.88 19.61 -0.76
N ILE A 108 6.12 20.05 -0.56
CA ILE A 108 7.10 19.38 0.31
C ILE A 108 6.57 19.05 1.70
N TRP A 109 5.91 20.01 2.38
CA TRP A 109 5.42 19.79 3.74
C TRP A 109 4.21 18.85 3.77
N LYS A 110 3.38 18.84 2.73
CA LYS A 110 2.29 17.86 2.58
C LYS A 110 2.84 16.45 2.47
N HIS A 111 3.91 16.27 1.69
CA HIS A 111 4.59 14.98 1.56
C HIS A 111 5.32 14.54 2.83
N ILE A 112 6.05 15.44 3.49
CA ILE A 112 6.80 15.10 4.71
C ILE A 112 5.82 14.75 5.84
N VAL A 113 4.83 15.59 6.10
CA VAL A 113 3.86 15.37 7.18
C VAL A 113 2.97 14.17 6.85
N GLY A 114 2.38 14.13 5.65
CA GLY A 114 1.56 13.00 5.20
C GLY A 114 2.35 11.70 5.21
N GLY A 115 3.57 11.71 4.68
CA GLY A 115 4.47 10.55 4.65
C GLY A 115 4.85 10.05 6.04
N MET A 116 5.09 10.94 7.00
CA MET A 116 5.36 10.57 8.40
C MET A 116 4.17 9.81 9.01
N PHE A 117 2.95 10.32 8.85
CA PHE A 117 1.75 9.67 9.39
C PHE A 117 1.37 8.40 8.63
N ILE A 118 1.59 8.35 7.31
CA ILE A 118 1.47 7.13 6.52
C ILE A 118 2.44 6.07 7.04
N ALA A 119 3.70 6.42 7.28
CA ALA A 119 4.69 5.51 7.83
C ALA A 119 4.23 4.98 9.20
N ILE A 120 3.87 5.86 10.14
CA ILE A 120 3.38 5.45 11.47
C ILE A 120 2.19 4.50 11.36
N ALA A 121 1.20 4.83 10.53
CA ALA A 121 -0.02 4.04 10.43
C ALA A 121 0.21 2.70 9.74
N MET A 122 0.95 2.67 8.62
CA MET A 122 1.16 1.46 7.83
C MET A 122 2.21 0.51 8.41
N THR A 123 3.20 1.01 9.16
CA THR A 123 4.26 0.17 9.75
C THR A 123 4.04 -0.10 11.25
N GLY A 124 3.49 0.88 11.98
CA GLY A 124 3.34 0.80 13.44
C GLY A 124 1.98 0.30 13.90
N LEU A 125 0.90 0.67 13.20
CA LEU A 125 -0.48 0.38 13.62
C LEU A 125 -1.15 -0.74 12.81
N ASP A 126 -0.58 -1.09 11.65
CA ASP A 126 -1.14 -2.12 10.80
C ASP A 126 -0.79 -3.53 11.27
N GLN A 127 -1.78 -4.42 11.29
CA GLN A 127 -1.61 -5.78 11.79
C GLN A 127 -0.49 -6.56 11.11
N GLU A 128 -0.36 -6.49 9.78
CA GLU A 128 0.61 -7.30 9.05
C GLU A 128 2.05 -6.95 9.47
N MET A 129 2.33 -5.65 9.59
CA MET A 129 3.65 -5.14 9.97
C MET A 129 3.87 -5.24 11.48
N MET A 130 2.85 -4.92 12.29
CA MET A 130 2.92 -5.02 13.74
C MET A 130 3.15 -6.47 14.18
N GLN A 131 2.48 -7.44 13.57
CA GLN A 131 2.63 -8.87 13.90
C GLN A 131 4.07 -9.35 13.67
N LYS A 132 4.72 -8.91 12.59
CA LYS A 132 6.14 -9.21 12.34
C LYS A 132 7.03 -8.59 13.43
N ASN A 133 6.77 -7.34 13.84
CA ASN A 133 7.57 -6.66 14.86
C ASN A 133 7.43 -7.25 16.28
N ILE A 134 6.23 -7.70 16.67
CA ILE A 134 6.00 -8.31 17.99
C ILE A 134 6.46 -9.77 18.06
N SER A 135 6.78 -10.40 16.92
CA SER A 135 7.36 -11.75 16.88
C SER A 135 8.84 -11.78 17.27
N VAL A 136 9.48 -10.60 17.36
CA VAL A 136 10.86 -10.44 17.80
C VAL A 136 10.94 -10.61 19.32
N LYS A 137 11.92 -11.40 19.78
CA LYS A 137 12.03 -11.84 21.19
C LYS A 137 12.17 -10.71 22.20
N THR A 138 12.88 -9.64 21.84
CA THR A 138 13.19 -8.53 22.75
C THR A 138 12.83 -7.18 22.14
N LEU A 139 12.51 -6.21 22.99
CA LEU A 139 12.21 -4.84 22.56
C LEU A 139 13.40 -4.21 21.81
N LYS A 140 14.63 -4.42 22.32
CA LYS A 140 15.85 -3.88 21.71
C LYS A 140 16.06 -4.42 20.29
N ASP A 141 15.81 -5.70 20.09
CA ASP A 141 15.90 -6.32 18.77
C ASP A 141 14.78 -5.83 17.84
N SER A 142 13.57 -5.61 18.37
CA SER A 142 12.46 -5.03 17.59
C SER A 142 12.74 -3.59 17.15
N GLN A 143 13.36 -2.78 18.02
CA GLN A 143 13.83 -1.43 17.66
C GLN A 143 14.93 -1.48 16.60
N LYS A 144 15.91 -2.39 16.75
CA LYS A 144 16.96 -2.60 15.74
C LYS A 144 16.36 -3.03 14.40
N ASN A 145 15.37 -3.93 14.42
CA ASN A 145 14.62 -4.35 13.23
C ASN A 145 13.98 -3.14 12.53
N MET A 146 13.26 -2.29 13.27
CA MET A 146 12.61 -1.10 12.70
C MET A 146 13.61 -0.11 12.08
N MET A 147 14.75 0.13 12.73
CA MET A 147 15.79 1.00 12.18
C MET A 147 16.43 0.42 10.92
N THR A 148 16.69 -0.89 10.91
CA THR A 148 17.28 -1.58 9.75
C THR A 148 16.30 -1.59 8.59
N PHE A 149 15.03 -1.91 8.86
CA PHE A 149 13.94 -1.86 7.90
C PHE A 149 13.81 -0.47 7.25
N THR A 150 13.83 0.60 8.05
CA THR A 150 13.70 1.97 7.55
C THR A 150 14.87 2.36 6.63
N THR A 151 16.10 2.02 7.01
CA THR A 151 17.29 2.28 6.18
C THR A 151 17.24 1.51 4.86
N VAL A 152 16.91 0.22 4.89
CA VAL A 152 16.78 -0.60 3.69
C VAL A 152 15.66 -0.08 2.80
N LEU A 153 14.50 0.24 3.37
CA LEU A 153 13.35 0.78 2.63
C LEU A 153 13.69 2.10 1.93
N MET A 154 14.43 2.99 2.58
CA MET A 154 14.89 4.24 1.98
C MET A 154 15.77 3.98 0.74
N ILE A 155 16.75 3.08 0.85
CA ILE A 155 17.65 2.73 -0.26
C ILE A 155 16.85 2.10 -1.42
N VAL A 156 15.95 1.17 -1.10
CA VAL A 156 15.15 0.46 -2.11
C VAL A 156 14.21 1.41 -2.84
N ASN A 157 13.53 2.30 -2.12
CA ASN A 157 12.67 3.32 -2.75
C ASN A 157 13.48 4.26 -3.64
N PHE A 158 14.68 4.68 -3.21
CA PHE A 158 15.57 5.47 -4.05
C PHE A 158 15.95 4.73 -5.34
N LEU A 159 16.28 3.44 -5.27
CA LEU A 159 16.58 2.63 -6.46
C LEU A 159 15.38 2.52 -7.41
N PHE A 160 14.15 2.36 -6.91
CA PHE A 160 12.95 2.36 -7.75
C PHE A 160 12.70 3.73 -8.41
N LEU A 161 12.96 4.84 -7.71
CA LEU A 161 12.87 6.18 -8.30
C LEU A 161 13.90 6.38 -9.41
N VAL A 162 15.14 5.92 -9.20
CA VAL A 162 16.19 5.95 -10.22
C VAL A 162 15.80 5.09 -11.43
N LEU A 163 15.29 3.87 -11.20
CA LEU A 163 14.78 3.04 -12.29
C LEU A 163 13.68 3.76 -13.09
N GLY A 164 12.71 4.38 -12.41
CA GLY A 164 11.66 5.17 -13.05
C GLY A 164 12.22 6.30 -13.92
N GLY A 165 13.16 7.09 -13.39
CA GLY A 165 13.80 8.18 -14.14
C GLY A 165 14.57 7.70 -15.37
N VAL A 166 15.32 6.60 -15.25
CA VAL A 166 16.06 5.99 -16.37
C VAL A 166 15.10 5.40 -17.41
N LEU A 167 13.99 4.77 -17.00
CA LEU A 167 12.94 4.30 -17.91
C LEU A 167 12.32 5.45 -18.69
N PHE A 168 12.01 6.57 -18.01
CA PHE A 168 11.47 7.78 -18.67
C PHE A 168 12.46 8.40 -19.66
N LEU A 169 13.76 8.42 -19.34
CA LEU A 169 14.78 8.83 -20.31
C LEU A 169 14.81 7.91 -21.52
N TYR A 170 14.89 6.60 -21.31
CA TYR A 170 14.92 5.62 -22.39
C TYR A 170 13.68 5.71 -23.27
N ALA A 171 12.49 5.83 -22.67
CA ALA A 171 11.25 5.96 -23.38
C ALA A 171 11.22 7.22 -24.26
N ASN A 172 11.66 8.36 -23.72
CA ASN A 172 11.70 9.62 -24.46
C ASN A 172 12.69 9.56 -25.65
N THR A 173 13.85 8.94 -25.46
CA THR A 173 14.84 8.75 -26.54
C THR A 173 14.34 7.83 -27.66
N ASN A 174 13.52 6.84 -27.33
CA ASN A 174 13.00 5.85 -28.28
C ASN A 174 11.55 6.13 -28.74
N GLY A 175 10.99 7.29 -28.40
CA GLY A 175 9.62 7.66 -28.78
C GLY A 175 8.51 6.77 -28.20
N ILE A 176 8.76 6.11 -27.07
CA ILE A 176 7.80 5.24 -26.39
C ILE A 176 6.87 6.10 -25.54
N SER A 177 5.58 6.12 -25.89
CA SER A 177 4.53 6.79 -25.12
C SER A 177 3.52 5.77 -24.61
N VAL A 178 3.68 5.38 -23.35
CA VAL A 178 2.76 4.50 -22.63
C VAL A 178 2.50 5.09 -21.24
N PRO A 179 1.41 4.69 -20.57
CA PRO A 179 1.15 5.07 -19.18
C PRO A 179 2.34 4.76 -18.26
N PRO A 180 2.58 5.54 -17.18
CA PRO A 180 3.74 5.36 -16.31
C PRO A 180 3.90 3.94 -15.73
N ASP A 181 2.80 3.32 -15.28
CA ASP A 181 2.81 1.97 -14.70
C ASP A 181 3.10 0.89 -15.77
N ASP A 182 2.85 1.17 -17.06
CA ASP A 182 3.11 0.28 -18.20
C ASP A 182 4.55 0.46 -18.76
N LEU A 183 5.26 1.51 -18.36
CA LEU A 183 6.55 1.87 -18.93
C LEU A 183 7.61 0.79 -18.74
N PHE A 184 7.72 0.28 -17.51
CA PHE A 184 8.68 -0.76 -17.17
C PHE A 184 8.43 -2.06 -17.94
N PRO A 185 7.22 -2.65 -17.93
CA PRO A 185 6.98 -3.87 -18.68
C PRO A 185 7.09 -3.68 -20.19
N THR A 186 6.68 -2.53 -20.74
CA THR A 186 6.87 -2.23 -22.17
C THR A 186 8.33 -2.27 -22.57
N ILE A 187 9.22 -1.68 -21.77
CA ILE A 187 10.66 -1.67 -22.07
C ILE A 187 11.26 -3.06 -21.80
N ALA A 188 11.03 -3.65 -20.63
CA ALA A 188 11.64 -4.92 -20.23
C ALA A 188 11.28 -6.10 -21.13
N LEU A 189 10.09 -6.07 -21.74
CA LEU A 189 9.55 -7.13 -22.60
C LEU A 189 9.56 -6.76 -24.09
N SER A 190 10.16 -5.63 -24.45
CA SER A 190 10.41 -5.25 -25.85
C SER A 190 11.48 -6.13 -26.49
N ASP A 191 11.50 -6.20 -27.82
CA ASP A 191 12.48 -7.01 -28.57
C ASP A 191 13.94 -6.59 -28.29
N ALA A 192 14.17 -5.34 -27.87
CA ALA A 192 15.49 -4.85 -27.49
C ALA A 192 16.06 -5.53 -26.24
N PHE A 193 15.19 -6.08 -25.39
CA PHE A 193 15.53 -6.61 -24.07
C PHE A 193 14.92 -7.99 -23.79
N SER A 194 14.18 -8.54 -24.76
CA SER A 194 13.46 -9.81 -24.69
C SER A 194 14.44 -10.99 -24.69
N GLY A 195 14.99 -11.25 -23.52
CA GLY A 195 15.88 -12.38 -23.25
C GLY A 195 16.20 -12.38 -21.76
N THR A 196 17.37 -11.86 -21.41
CA THR A 196 17.83 -11.86 -20.01
C THR A 196 17.02 -10.91 -19.12
N ILE A 197 16.72 -9.69 -19.59
CA ILE A 197 16.01 -8.71 -18.76
C ILE A 197 14.54 -9.07 -18.60
N GLY A 198 13.87 -9.49 -19.68
CA GLY A 198 12.47 -9.91 -19.60
C GLY A 198 12.25 -11.02 -18.58
N ILE A 199 13.14 -12.02 -18.53
CA ILE A 199 13.10 -13.10 -17.53
C ILE A 199 13.33 -12.55 -16.11
N ILE A 200 14.38 -11.73 -15.92
CA ILE A 200 14.68 -11.11 -14.62
C ILE A 200 13.50 -10.27 -14.13
N PHE A 201 12.89 -9.48 -15.02
CA PHE A 201 11.72 -8.65 -14.73
C PHE A 201 10.54 -9.50 -14.26
N ILE A 202 10.22 -10.58 -14.98
CA ILE A 202 9.11 -11.47 -14.60
C ILE A 202 9.37 -12.10 -13.24
N ILE A 203 10.59 -12.60 -12.99
CA ILE A 203 10.97 -13.19 -11.71
C ILE A 203 10.85 -12.16 -10.58
N ALA A 204 11.36 -10.93 -10.79
CA ALA A 204 11.30 -9.86 -9.80
C ALA A 204 9.86 -9.40 -9.52
N LEU A 205 9.03 -9.29 -10.56
CA LEU A 205 7.63 -8.89 -10.48
C LEU A 205 6.81 -9.92 -9.69
N ILE A 206 6.98 -11.21 -9.99
CA ILE A 206 6.33 -12.31 -9.26
C ILE A 206 6.83 -12.36 -7.80
N SER A 207 8.15 -12.19 -7.60
CA SER A 207 8.76 -12.17 -6.26
C SER A 207 8.25 -11.01 -5.40
N ALA A 208 7.99 -9.85 -5.98
CA ALA A 208 7.42 -8.70 -5.28
C ALA A 208 5.96 -8.92 -4.87
N LEU A 209 5.21 -9.67 -5.69
CA LEU A 209 3.77 -9.85 -5.54
C LEU A 209 3.41 -10.77 -4.36
N PHE A 210 4.09 -11.92 -4.27
CA PHE A 210 3.65 -13.04 -3.43
C PHE A 210 3.65 -12.68 -1.93
N PRO A 211 4.70 -12.09 -1.35
CA PRO A 211 4.73 -11.68 0.06
C PRO A 211 3.60 -10.74 0.44
N SER A 212 3.26 -9.83 -0.48
CA SER A 212 2.27 -8.78 -0.25
C SER A 212 0.86 -9.36 -0.14
N VAL A 213 0.49 -10.25 -1.06
CA VAL A 213 -0.85 -10.85 -1.08
C VAL A 213 -0.99 -11.88 0.02
N ASP A 214 0.03 -12.73 0.20
CA ASP A 214 0.05 -13.73 1.27
C ASP A 214 -0.07 -13.06 2.65
N GLY A 215 0.76 -12.06 2.94
CA GLY A 215 0.72 -11.29 4.18
C GLY A 215 -0.65 -10.66 4.45
N ALA A 216 -1.30 -10.13 3.40
CA ALA A 216 -2.63 -9.54 3.51
C ALA A 216 -3.72 -10.59 3.80
N ILE A 217 -3.75 -11.72 3.09
CA ILE A 217 -4.75 -12.78 3.33
C ILE A 217 -4.52 -13.40 4.72
N THR A 218 -3.27 -13.65 5.10
CA THR A 218 -2.90 -14.24 6.39
C THR A 218 -3.25 -13.32 7.57
N SER A 219 -2.95 -12.02 7.48
CA SER A 219 -3.32 -11.05 8.51
C SER A 219 -4.84 -10.89 8.66
N LEU A 220 -5.58 -10.82 7.55
CA LEU A 220 -7.06 -10.79 7.55
C LEU A 220 -7.66 -12.07 8.16
N THR A 221 -7.11 -13.23 7.78
CA THR A 221 -7.54 -14.52 8.33
C THR A 221 -7.34 -14.55 9.84
N SER A 222 -6.17 -14.10 10.32
CA SER A 222 -5.82 -14.05 11.73
C SER A 222 -6.77 -13.11 12.50
N CYS A 223 -6.91 -11.86 12.06
CA CYS A 223 -7.81 -10.89 12.69
C CYS A 223 -9.26 -11.38 12.72
N PHE A 224 -9.76 -11.93 11.63
CA PHE A 224 -11.14 -12.41 11.60
C PHE A 224 -11.33 -13.63 12.52
N CYS A 225 -10.38 -14.55 12.55
CA CYS A 225 -10.45 -15.73 13.41
C CYS A 225 -10.37 -15.38 14.89
N ILE A 226 -9.41 -14.53 15.27
CA ILE A 226 -9.10 -14.21 16.67
C ILE A 226 -10.04 -13.14 17.20
N ASP A 227 -10.20 -12.03 16.48
CA ASP A 227 -10.86 -10.83 16.98
C ASP A 227 -12.37 -10.85 16.72
N ILE A 228 -12.81 -11.36 15.56
CA ILE A 228 -14.24 -11.38 15.18
C ILE A 228 -14.92 -12.69 15.61
N LEU A 229 -14.34 -13.84 15.27
CA LEU A 229 -14.93 -15.15 15.61
C LEU A 229 -14.62 -15.60 17.03
N GLY A 230 -13.63 -14.98 17.69
CA GLY A 230 -13.21 -15.33 19.04
C GLY A 230 -12.69 -16.76 19.17
N LEU A 231 -12.04 -17.32 18.14
CA LEU A 231 -11.65 -18.74 18.09
C LEU A 231 -10.77 -19.19 19.26
N ASN A 232 -9.96 -18.30 19.84
CA ASN A 232 -9.15 -18.61 21.01
C ASN A 232 -9.96 -18.75 22.30
N LYS A 233 -11.14 -18.10 22.37
CA LYS A 233 -12.04 -18.14 23.53
C LYS A 233 -13.11 -19.23 23.43
N LYS A 234 -13.30 -19.81 22.24
CA LYS A 234 -14.26 -20.89 22.01
C LYS A 234 -13.67 -22.24 22.38
N GLU A 235 -14.46 -23.03 23.10
CA GLU A 235 -14.22 -24.44 23.29
C GLU A 235 -14.34 -25.18 21.94
N GLY A 236 -13.45 -26.13 21.69
CA GLY A 236 -13.40 -26.87 20.45
C GLY A 236 -12.06 -27.54 20.26
N THR A 237 -12.07 -28.68 19.56
CA THR A 237 -10.85 -29.42 19.21
C THR A 237 -9.95 -28.59 18.30
N GLU A 238 -8.63 -28.78 18.38
CA GLU A 238 -7.67 -28.14 17.48
C GLU A 238 -7.99 -28.39 16.00
N LYS A 239 -8.59 -29.55 15.68
CA LYS A 239 -9.05 -29.88 14.33
C LYS A 239 -10.20 -28.98 13.87
N GLN A 240 -11.17 -28.68 14.73
CA GLN A 240 -12.29 -27.76 14.41
C GLN A 240 -11.80 -26.32 14.24
N LYS A 241 -10.88 -25.87 15.11
CA LYS A 241 -10.27 -24.54 15.01
C LYS A 241 -9.46 -24.40 13.72
N LYS A 242 -8.67 -25.41 13.35
CA LYS A 242 -7.94 -25.47 12.08
C LYS A 242 -8.89 -25.40 10.88
N ASN A 243 -9.96 -26.20 10.85
CA ASN A 243 -10.93 -26.19 9.75
C ASN A 243 -11.63 -24.83 9.60
N THR A 244 -11.96 -24.18 10.71
CA THR A 244 -12.57 -22.84 10.68
C THR A 244 -11.60 -21.82 10.11
N ARG A 245 -10.33 -21.85 10.54
CA ARG A 245 -9.28 -20.99 9.99
C ARG A 245 -9.10 -21.18 8.48
N LEU A 246 -9.11 -22.42 8.01
CA LEU A 246 -9.01 -22.73 6.58
C LEU A 246 -10.22 -22.20 5.78
N LYS A 247 -11.44 -22.37 6.29
CA LYS A 247 -12.64 -21.81 5.65
C LYS A 247 -12.56 -20.29 5.53
N VAL A 248 -12.16 -19.61 6.60
CA VAL A 248 -11.96 -18.15 6.60
C VAL A 248 -10.89 -17.75 5.60
N HIS A 249 -9.77 -18.47 5.56
CA HIS A 249 -8.66 -18.21 4.64
C HIS A 249 -9.11 -18.30 3.17
N PHE A 250 -9.79 -19.40 2.79
CA PHE A 250 -10.33 -19.54 1.44
C PHE A 250 -11.42 -18.52 1.12
N THR A 251 -12.22 -18.11 2.11
CA THR A 251 -13.22 -17.05 1.92
C THR A 251 -12.55 -15.72 1.59
N PHE A 252 -11.49 -15.34 2.30
CA PHE A 252 -10.73 -14.13 1.96
C PHE A 252 -10.04 -14.24 0.61
N ALA A 253 -9.53 -15.41 0.24
CA ALA A 253 -8.99 -15.61 -1.09
C ALA A 253 -10.04 -15.39 -2.18
N LEU A 254 -11.26 -15.91 -2.01
CA LEU A 254 -12.37 -15.64 -2.92
C LEU A 254 -12.71 -14.14 -2.99
N VAL A 255 -12.71 -13.44 -1.85
CA VAL A 255 -12.89 -11.98 -1.82
C VAL A 255 -11.79 -11.27 -2.60
N PHE A 256 -10.54 -11.72 -2.49
CA PHE A 256 -9.41 -11.18 -3.26
C PHE A 256 -9.60 -11.40 -4.76
N PHE A 257 -10.02 -12.61 -5.16
CA PHE A 257 -10.33 -12.92 -6.57
C PHE A 257 -11.41 -11.99 -7.13
N ILE A 258 -12.54 -11.84 -6.44
CA ILE A 258 -13.63 -10.95 -6.85
C ILE A 258 -13.13 -9.50 -6.95
N MET A 259 -12.35 -9.04 -5.97
CA MET A 259 -11.79 -7.69 -5.99
C MET A 259 -10.84 -7.45 -7.16
N VAL A 260 -10.02 -8.44 -7.55
CA VAL A 260 -9.18 -8.34 -8.75
C VAL A 260 -10.02 -8.17 -10.02
N LEU A 261 -11.14 -8.89 -10.12
CA LEU A 261 -12.07 -8.73 -11.24
C LEU A 261 -12.75 -7.36 -11.25
N ILE A 262 -13.08 -6.81 -10.07
CA ILE A 262 -13.59 -5.43 -9.96
C ILE A 262 -12.52 -4.44 -10.43
N PHE A 263 -11.26 -4.59 -10.01
CA PHE A 263 -10.18 -3.73 -10.49
C PHE A 263 -9.97 -3.82 -12.00
N LYS A 264 -10.07 -5.02 -12.59
CA LYS A 264 -10.08 -5.20 -14.05
C LYS A 264 -11.22 -4.43 -14.70
N TRP A 265 -12.41 -4.47 -14.13
CA TRP A 265 -13.58 -3.76 -14.66
C TRP A 265 -13.43 -2.24 -14.58
N ILE A 266 -12.85 -1.72 -13.48
CA ILE A 266 -12.53 -0.30 -13.33
C ILE A 266 -11.45 0.12 -14.32
N ASN A 267 -10.48 -0.76 -14.62
CA ASN A 267 -9.42 -0.58 -15.62
C ASN A 267 -8.60 0.71 -15.43
N ASP A 268 -8.22 0.99 -14.19
CA ASP A 268 -7.44 2.18 -13.88
C ASP A 268 -5.93 1.94 -14.02
N LYS A 269 -5.26 2.85 -14.72
CA LYS A 269 -3.83 2.72 -15.08
C LYS A 269 -2.87 3.39 -14.11
N LEU A 270 -3.35 4.17 -13.13
CA LEU A 270 -2.51 4.81 -12.10
C LEU A 270 -2.91 4.26 -10.73
N ILE A 271 -2.36 3.09 -10.40
CA ILE A 271 -2.77 2.32 -9.24
C ILE A 271 -2.12 2.87 -7.96
N ILE A 272 -0.87 3.36 -8.04
CA ILE A 272 -0.15 3.88 -6.87
C ILE A 272 -0.87 5.07 -6.23
N ASP A 273 -1.33 6.03 -7.04
CA ASP A 273 -2.05 7.20 -6.57
C ASP A 273 -3.36 6.81 -5.88
N PHE A 274 -4.08 5.84 -6.45
CA PHE A 274 -5.28 5.29 -5.84
C PHE A 274 -5.00 4.64 -4.49
N ILE A 275 -3.94 3.82 -4.39
CA ILE A 275 -3.58 3.14 -3.14
C ILE A 275 -3.23 4.15 -2.05
N LEU A 276 -2.43 5.18 -2.35
CA LEU A 276 -2.05 6.20 -1.37
C LEU A 276 -3.27 7.02 -0.91
N LYS A 277 -4.14 7.41 -1.84
CA LYS A 277 -5.39 8.13 -1.51
C LYS A 277 -6.30 7.27 -0.63
N PHE A 278 -6.49 6.01 -1.00
CA PHE A 278 -7.30 5.05 -0.25
C PHE A 278 -6.71 4.74 1.12
N ALA A 279 -5.38 4.67 1.23
CA ALA A 279 -4.68 4.53 2.50
C ALA A 279 -4.96 5.74 3.41
N GLY A 280 -4.92 6.97 2.90
CA GLY A 280 -5.25 8.17 3.68
C GLY A 280 -6.67 8.13 4.28
N ILE A 281 -7.64 7.59 3.55
CA ILE A 281 -9.04 7.48 4.01
C ILE A 281 -9.21 6.32 5.02
N THR A 282 -8.52 5.20 4.81
CA THR A 282 -8.76 3.99 5.62
C THR A 282 -7.85 3.85 6.84
N TYR A 283 -6.65 4.43 6.83
CA TYR A 283 -5.73 4.41 7.98
C TYR A 283 -5.95 5.58 8.95
N GLY A 284 -6.60 6.67 8.52
CA GLY A 284 -6.90 7.81 9.39
C GLY A 284 -7.64 7.42 10.68
N PRO A 285 -8.69 6.58 10.66
CA PRO A 285 -9.35 6.14 11.89
C PRO A 285 -8.45 5.38 12.84
N LEU A 286 -7.59 4.50 12.31
CA LEU A 286 -6.62 3.78 13.13
C LEU A 286 -5.68 4.77 13.81
N LEU A 287 -5.13 5.72 13.05
CA LEU A 287 -4.28 6.77 13.60
C LEU A 287 -4.98 7.56 14.71
N GLY A 288 -6.22 7.99 14.50
CA GLY A 288 -7.00 8.74 15.50
C GLY A 288 -7.33 7.92 16.76
N LEU A 289 -7.71 6.64 16.61
CA LEU A 289 -7.98 5.72 17.72
C LEU A 289 -6.74 5.50 18.59
N PHE A 290 -5.61 5.16 17.97
CA PHE A 290 -4.35 4.93 18.68
C PHE A 290 -3.82 6.20 19.33
N ALA A 291 -3.86 7.34 18.61
CA ALA A 291 -3.47 8.62 19.18
C ALA A 291 -4.34 8.99 20.39
N PHE A 292 -5.66 8.77 20.32
CA PHE A 292 -6.55 9.04 21.44
C PHE A 292 -6.24 8.15 22.65
N GLY A 293 -6.01 6.85 22.43
CA GLY A 293 -5.69 5.89 23.49
C GLY A 293 -4.32 6.14 24.16
N ILE A 294 -3.33 6.64 23.40
CA ILE A 294 -1.99 6.94 23.92
C ILE A 294 -1.94 8.30 24.61
N LEU A 295 -2.57 9.33 24.03
CA LEU A 295 -2.44 10.72 24.46
C LEU A 295 -3.49 11.15 25.49
N THR A 296 -4.56 10.36 25.69
CA THR A 296 -5.64 10.72 26.61
C THR A 296 -5.95 9.61 27.61
N LYS A 297 -6.46 9.99 28.79
CA LYS A 297 -6.96 9.06 29.82
C LYS A 297 -8.49 9.10 29.95
N ARG A 298 -9.18 9.62 28.93
CA ARG A 298 -10.64 9.81 28.96
C ARG A 298 -11.34 8.48 28.71
N LYS A 299 -12.52 8.31 29.30
CA LYS A 299 -13.33 7.10 29.08
C LYS A 299 -14.23 7.32 27.87
N LEU A 300 -14.18 6.39 26.91
CA LEU A 300 -15.01 6.44 25.71
C LEU A 300 -16.36 5.77 25.95
N LYS A 301 -17.40 6.30 25.30
CA LYS A 301 -18.66 5.58 25.12
C LYS A 301 -18.50 4.56 24.00
N GLU A 302 -18.27 3.29 24.36
CA GLU A 302 -17.91 2.22 23.42
C GLU A 302 -18.89 2.06 22.25
N SER A 303 -20.19 2.24 22.49
CA SER A 303 -21.24 2.13 21.46
C SER A 303 -21.13 3.16 20.34
N LEU A 304 -20.51 4.32 20.59
CA LEU A 304 -20.39 5.41 19.61
C LEU A 304 -19.07 5.40 18.85
N ILE A 305 -18.10 4.56 19.26
CA ILE A 305 -16.78 4.48 18.59
C ILE A 305 -16.96 4.13 17.12
N TRP A 306 -17.84 3.18 16.81
CA TRP A 306 -18.03 2.73 15.43
C TRP A 306 -18.61 3.84 14.54
N ALA A 307 -19.52 4.66 15.09
CA ALA A 307 -20.07 5.81 14.38
C ALA A 307 -18.98 6.84 14.04
N VAL A 308 -18.08 7.14 15.00
CA VAL A 308 -16.94 8.03 14.76
C VAL A 308 -16.03 7.48 13.66
N CYS A 309 -15.71 6.19 13.70
CA CYS A 309 -14.85 5.53 12.70
C CYS A 309 -15.44 5.48 11.29
N ILE A 310 -16.75 5.73 11.11
CA ILE A 310 -17.40 5.84 9.81
C ILE A 310 -17.53 7.32 9.41
N ILE A 311 -17.99 8.17 10.31
CA ILE A 311 -18.25 9.59 10.03
C ILE A 311 -16.94 10.33 9.73
N ALA A 312 -15.86 10.09 10.50
CA ALA A 312 -14.61 10.83 10.31
C ALA A 312 -13.96 10.60 8.93
N PRO A 313 -13.84 9.36 8.40
CA PRO A 313 -13.40 9.12 7.02
C PRO A 313 -14.30 9.76 5.98
N LEU A 314 -15.63 9.72 6.17
CA LEU A 314 -16.57 10.32 5.22
C LEU A 314 -16.44 11.85 5.21
N LEU A 315 -16.22 12.47 6.36
CA LEU A 315 -15.92 13.90 6.46
C LEU A 315 -14.58 14.23 5.79
N ALA A 316 -13.53 13.46 6.06
CA ALA A 316 -12.23 13.65 5.43
C ALA A 316 -12.31 13.50 3.90
N LEU A 317 -13.03 12.49 3.42
CA LEU A 317 -13.31 12.28 2.00
C LEU A 317 -14.10 13.44 1.40
N SER A 318 -15.11 13.96 2.09
CA SER A 318 -15.91 15.09 1.61
C SER A 318 -15.07 16.37 1.48
N VAL A 319 -14.25 16.66 2.48
CA VAL A 319 -13.30 17.79 2.47
C VAL A 319 -12.30 17.63 1.32
N ASP A 320 -11.81 16.42 1.09
CA ASP A 320 -10.88 16.14 0.01
C ASP A 320 -11.50 16.28 -1.39
N ILE A 321 -12.74 15.80 -1.57
CA ILE A 321 -13.51 15.99 -2.82
C ILE A 321 -13.73 17.48 -3.11
N LEU A 322 -14.02 18.29 -2.07
CA LEU A 322 -14.17 19.74 -2.23
C LEU A 322 -12.83 20.43 -2.53
N SER A 323 -11.72 19.94 -1.98
CA SER A 323 -10.38 20.50 -2.21
C SER A 323 -9.78 20.10 -3.56
N ASN A 324 -10.06 18.90 -4.05
CA ASN A 324 -9.50 18.37 -5.30
C ASN A 324 -10.54 17.63 -6.16
N PRO A 325 -11.60 18.31 -6.62
CA PRO A 325 -12.68 17.67 -7.37
C PRO A 325 -12.18 17.06 -8.69
N ALA A 326 -11.22 17.71 -9.36
CA ALA A 326 -10.66 17.25 -10.63
C ALA A 326 -10.09 15.82 -10.56
N TRP A 327 -9.51 15.42 -9.42
CA TRP A 327 -9.01 14.05 -9.23
C TRP A 327 -10.15 13.04 -9.28
N TYR A 328 -11.27 13.34 -8.61
CA TYR A 328 -12.45 12.47 -8.57
C TYR A 328 -13.20 12.46 -9.90
N GLU A 329 -13.30 13.60 -10.57
CA GLU A 329 -13.93 13.67 -11.90
C GLU A 329 -13.17 12.84 -12.93
N ALA A 330 -11.83 12.89 -12.91
CA ALA A 330 -10.99 12.06 -13.75
C ALA A 330 -11.14 10.56 -13.44
N LYS A 331 -11.26 10.21 -12.15
CA LYS A 331 -11.34 8.82 -11.69
C LYS A 331 -12.72 8.18 -11.90
N LEU A 332 -13.79 8.96 -11.70
CA LEU A 332 -15.17 8.50 -11.78
C LEU A 332 -15.80 8.72 -13.15
N HIS A 333 -15.14 9.46 -14.04
CA HIS A 333 -15.67 9.88 -15.33
C HIS A 333 -17.01 10.64 -15.22
N VAL A 334 -17.18 11.41 -14.14
CA VAL A 334 -18.39 12.22 -13.83
C VAL A 334 -17.97 13.66 -13.58
N LYS A 335 -18.78 14.63 -14.02
CA LYS A 335 -18.62 16.05 -13.65
C LYS A 335 -19.35 16.33 -12.34
N LEU A 336 -18.61 16.73 -11.31
CA LEU A 336 -19.15 17.05 -9.99
C LEU A 336 -19.62 18.52 -9.92
N GLY A 337 -19.07 19.39 -10.76
CA GLY A 337 -19.45 20.82 -10.76
C GLY A 337 -18.99 21.58 -9.51
N LEU A 338 -18.06 21.00 -8.74
CA LEU A 338 -17.57 21.54 -7.47
C LEU A 338 -16.35 22.47 -7.63
N GLN A 339 -15.90 22.72 -8.87
CA GLN A 339 -14.67 23.45 -9.12
C GLN A 339 -14.72 24.90 -8.66
N SER A 340 -15.85 25.59 -8.85
CA SER A 340 -16.06 26.96 -8.36
C SER A 340 -16.05 27.04 -6.83
N ILE A 341 -16.66 26.05 -6.16
CA ILE A 341 -16.67 25.94 -4.70
C ILE A 341 -15.24 25.68 -4.20
N SER A 342 -14.51 24.77 -4.85
CA SER A 342 -13.12 24.47 -4.55
C SER A 342 -12.24 25.72 -4.61
N GLU A 343 -12.35 26.51 -5.67
CA GLU A 343 -11.60 27.75 -5.84
C GLU A 343 -11.99 28.79 -4.78
N SER A 344 -13.27 28.94 -4.46
CA SER A 344 -13.72 29.90 -3.44
C SER A 344 -13.33 29.54 -2.02
N VAL A 345 -13.38 28.25 -1.65
CA VAL A 345 -13.17 27.78 -0.27
C VAL A 345 -11.70 27.47 0.00
N PHE A 346 -11.01 26.86 -0.96
CA PHE A 346 -9.62 26.41 -0.80
C PHE A 346 -8.60 27.30 -1.52
N ASN A 347 -9.03 28.28 -2.33
CA ASN A 347 -8.14 29.18 -3.08
C ASN A 347 -7.08 28.40 -3.91
N GLY A 348 -7.47 27.24 -4.45
CA GLY A 348 -6.61 26.33 -5.21
C GLY A 348 -5.74 25.40 -4.38
N TYR A 349 -5.85 25.39 -3.04
CA TYR A 349 -5.19 24.41 -2.19
C TYR A 349 -5.76 23.01 -2.43
N LYS A 350 -4.90 22.08 -2.86
CA LYS A 350 -5.25 20.66 -3.03
C LYS A 350 -4.68 19.84 -1.88
N ILE A 351 -5.53 19.10 -1.20
CA ILE A 351 -5.11 18.13 -0.18
C ILE A 351 -4.35 16.98 -0.85
N GLY A 352 -3.17 16.69 -0.35
CA GLY A 352 -2.31 15.58 -0.76
C GLY A 352 -2.32 14.43 0.25
N ASN A 353 -1.12 13.92 0.56
CA ASN A 353 -0.93 12.79 1.47
C ASN A 353 -1.25 13.11 2.93
N GLU A 354 -1.36 14.40 3.30
CA GLU A 354 -1.80 14.85 4.61
C GLU A 354 -3.28 14.53 4.90
N LEU A 355 -4.03 14.01 3.91
CA LEU A 355 -5.38 13.48 4.10
C LEU A 355 -5.46 12.48 5.27
N ILE A 356 -4.44 11.64 5.44
CA ILE A 356 -4.38 10.69 6.56
C ILE A 356 -4.42 11.39 7.92
N LEU A 357 -3.72 12.52 8.03
CA LEU A 357 -3.64 13.30 9.26
C LEU A 357 -4.96 14.03 9.50
N ILE A 358 -5.55 14.64 8.47
CA ILE A 358 -6.87 15.29 8.55
C ILE A 358 -7.92 14.29 9.06
N ASN A 359 -7.95 13.09 8.48
CA ASN A 359 -8.83 12.01 8.89
C ASN A 359 -8.55 11.51 10.32
N GLY A 360 -7.27 11.39 10.69
CA GLY A 360 -6.86 11.08 12.06
C GLY A 360 -7.31 12.12 13.08
N ILE A 361 -7.22 13.41 12.73
CA ILE A 361 -7.70 14.53 13.57
C ILE A 361 -9.23 14.48 13.70
N PHE A 362 -9.97 14.29 12.61
CA PHE A 362 -11.43 14.15 12.68
C PHE A 362 -11.86 12.97 13.55
N THR A 363 -11.15 11.85 13.44
CA THR A 363 -11.39 10.69 14.30
C THR A 363 -11.10 11.04 15.76
N PHE A 364 -9.95 11.64 16.06
CA PHE A 364 -9.56 12.04 17.42
C PHE A 364 -10.58 13.01 18.04
N LEU A 365 -11.02 14.03 17.30
CA LEU A 365 -12.03 14.99 17.75
C LEU A 365 -13.39 14.31 17.96
N GLY A 366 -13.80 13.41 17.07
CA GLY A 366 -14.99 12.59 17.24
C GLY A 366 -14.96 11.77 18.53
N LEU A 367 -13.84 11.11 18.80
CA LEU A 367 -13.61 10.35 20.03
C LEU A 367 -13.64 11.26 21.27
N TRP A 368 -13.06 12.45 21.17
CA TRP A 368 -13.10 13.44 22.24
C TRP A 368 -14.52 13.87 22.60
N MET A 369 -15.38 14.12 21.61
CA MET A 369 -16.79 14.50 21.80
C MET A 369 -17.60 13.40 22.52
N ILE A 370 -17.29 12.13 22.27
CA ILE A 370 -18.00 11.00 22.90
C ILE A 370 -17.34 10.51 24.21
N SER A 371 -16.32 11.23 24.71
CA SER A 371 -15.56 10.82 25.88
C SER A 371 -15.86 11.65 27.12
N SER A 372 -15.77 11.02 28.29
CA SER A 372 -15.92 11.69 29.60
C SER A 372 -14.59 11.77 30.34
N LYS A 373 -14.46 12.77 31.23
CA LYS A 373 -13.32 12.87 32.14
C LYS A 373 -13.26 11.61 33.03
N PRO A 374 -12.06 11.08 33.33
CA PRO A 374 -11.94 9.97 34.26
C PRO A 374 -12.54 10.37 35.62
N SER A 375 -13.48 9.58 36.13
CA SER A 375 -14.04 9.78 37.46
C SER A 375 -12.96 9.56 38.53
N GLU A 376 -12.76 10.53 39.42
CA GLU A 376 -11.75 10.52 40.50
C GLU A 376 -11.82 9.30 41.44
N LYS A 377 -12.92 8.54 41.43
CA LYS A 377 -13.11 7.38 42.33
C LYS A 377 -12.23 6.17 42.04
N ILE A 378 -11.54 6.09 40.90
CA ILE A 378 -10.78 4.89 40.50
C ILE A 378 -9.27 5.00 40.79
N THR A 379 -8.77 6.19 41.14
CA THR A 379 -7.33 6.39 41.41
C THR A 379 -6.83 5.70 42.69
N ARG A 380 -7.72 5.25 43.58
CA ARG A 380 -7.35 4.55 44.83
C ARG A 380 -7.26 3.02 44.73
N LEU A 381 -7.65 2.39 43.63
CA LEU A 381 -7.67 0.92 43.50
C LEU A 381 -6.61 0.34 42.54
N GLN A 382 -5.77 1.18 41.92
CA GLN A 382 -4.66 0.72 41.07
C GLN A 382 -3.28 0.97 41.67
N VAL A 383 -3.22 1.29 42.96
CA VAL A 383 -1.98 1.35 43.76
C VAL A 383 -2.09 0.37 44.92
N VAL A 384 -2.25 -0.92 44.62
CA VAL A 384 -1.87 -2.06 45.48
C VAL A 384 -1.38 -3.17 44.57
#